data_AF-A0A417X0V1-F1
#
_entry.id   AF-A0A417X0V1-F1
#
_cell.length_a   1.000
_cell.length_b   1.000
_cell.length_c   1.000
_cell.angle_alpha   90.00
_cell.angle_beta   90.00
_cell.angle_gamma   90.00
#
_symmetry.space_group_name_H-M   'P 1'
#
loop_
_entity.id
_entity.type
_entity.pdbx_description
1 polymer ?
#
loop_
_entity_poly.entity_id
_entity_poly.type
_entity_poly.pdbx_seq_one_letter_code
_entity_poly.pdbx_strand_id
1 'polypeptide(L)'
;MYFAIVFAAKLMIFLHYKTRLAYTPAWCNDFNQGPVMPIIIGFLGIALWMRIATIMEPVFGRKKWINLLADNTFSIMENQFLGFLLVKVAFGTIANGTKLFLKFDWSRCKSDIWWYYMPKDVEQTKILYLLAAIFVALLIQWILTQVKKMGKNIFLYVRQ
;
A
#
# COMPACT_ATOMS: atom_id res chain seq x y z
N MET A 1 -20.49 -9.32 20.32
CA MET A 1 -19.76 -10.36 21.06
C MET A 1 -18.56 -10.90 20.28
N TYR A 2 -18.72 -11.40 19.04
CA TYR A 2 -17.63 -11.94 18.21
C TYR A 2 -16.39 -11.01 18.06
N PHE A 3 -16.57 -9.71 17.81
CA PHE A 3 -15.46 -8.75 17.71
C PHE A 3 -14.59 -8.69 18.96
N ALA A 4 -15.22 -8.65 20.14
CA ALA A 4 -14.53 -8.59 21.41
C ALA A 4 -13.72 -9.86 21.68
N ILE A 5 -14.23 -11.03 21.27
CA ILE A 5 -13.55 -12.31 21.39
C ILE A 5 -12.30 -12.36 20.51
N VAL A 6 -12.42 -11.99 19.23
CA VAL A 6 -11.29 -11.96 18.29
C VAL A 6 -10.23 -10.94 18.74
N PHE A 7 -10.67 -9.78 19.22
CA PHE A 7 -9.78 -8.75 19.76
C PHE A 7 -9.06 -9.23 21.02
N ALA A 8 -9.78 -9.84 21.97
CA ALA A 8 -9.21 -10.39 23.20
C ALA A 8 -8.22 -11.51 22.90
N ALA A 9 -8.53 -12.42 21.96
CA ALA A 9 -7.62 -13.49 21.55
C ALA A 9 -6.31 -12.93 20.96
N LYS A 10 -6.41 -11.93 20.07
CA LYS A 10 -5.22 -11.26 19.51
C LYS A 10 -4.40 -10.53 20.59
N LEU A 11 -5.07 -9.90 21.54
CA LEU A 11 -4.44 -9.19 22.66
C LEU A 11 -3.74 -10.16 23.61
N MET A 12 -4.35 -11.31 23.94
CA MET A 12 -3.72 -12.37 24.74
C MET A 12 -2.46 -12.92 24.08
N ILE A 13 -2.50 -13.17 22.76
CA ILE A 13 -1.31 -13.59 22.01
C ILE A 13 -0.19 -12.52 22.12
N PHE A 14 -0.54 -11.25 21.94
CA PHE A 14 0.42 -10.16 22.08
C PHE A 14 1.04 -10.09 23.48
N LEU A 15 0.24 -10.25 24.54
CA LEU A 15 0.71 -10.27 25.92
C LEU A 15 1.60 -11.48 26.23
N HIS A 16 1.27 -12.66 25.69
CA HIS A 16 2.05 -13.88 25.92
C HIS A 16 3.45 -13.80 25.29
N TYR A 17 3.54 -13.36 24.03
CA TYR A 17 4.81 -13.30 23.30
C TYR A 17 5.60 -12.01 23.53
N LYS A 18 5.01 -11.01 24.22
CA LYS A 18 5.60 -9.68 24.52
C LYS A 18 6.21 -8.96 23.31
N THR A 19 5.86 -9.38 22.11
CA THR A 19 6.45 -8.93 20.84
C THR A 19 5.34 -8.73 19.83
N ARG A 20 5.55 -7.77 18.92
CA ARG A 20 4.68 -7.62 17.74
C ARG A 20 5.06 -8.74 16.77
N LEU A 21 4.29 -9.82 16.81
CA LEU A 21 4.46 -10.93 15.88
C LEU A 21 4.11 -10.46 14.46
N ALA A 22 5.14 -10.14 13.70
CA ALA A 22 5.08 -9.83 12.28
C ALA A 22 5.82 -10.94 11.55
N TYR A 23 5.14 -11.56 10.59
CA TYR A 23 5.72 -12.62 9.78
C TYR A 23 5.77 -12.17 8.34
N THR A 24 6.88 -12.46 7.68
CA THR A 24 7.03 -12.28 6.24
C THR A 24 6.78 -13.62 5.53
N PRO A 25 5.53 -13.96 5.14
CA PRO A 25 5.21 -15.28 4.61
C PRO A 25 5.93 -15.59 3.30
N ALA A 26 6.28 -14.58 2.51
CA ALA A 26 6.95 -14.74 1.22
C ALA A 26 8.36 -15.35 1.34
N TRP A 27 9.05 -15.13 2.45
CA TRP A 27 10.43 -15.59 2.65
C TRP A 27 10.56 -16.64 3.75
N CYS A 28 9.48 -16.93 4.48
CA CYS A 28 9.44 -17.90 5.59
C CYS A 28 10.54 -17.70 6.67
N ASN A 29 11.18 -16.52 6.70
CA ASN A 29 12.37 -16.28 7.52
C ASN A 29 12.05 -16.01 9.00
N ASP A 30 10.80 -15.65 9.32
CA ASP A 30 10.44 -15.11 10.65
C ASP A 30 9.64 -16.09 11.53
N PHE A 31 9.62 -17.39 11.22
CA PHE A 31 8.78 -18.38 11.92
C PHE A 31 9.38 -18.90 13.24
N ASN A 32 9.82 -17.98 14.11
CA ASN A 32 10.45 -18.32 15.39
C ASN A 32 9.53 -19.08 16.36
N GLN A 33 8.20 -18.88 16.25
CA GLN A 33 7.18 -19.52 17.07
C GLN A 33 6.54 -20.75 16.38
N GLY A 34 7.17 -21.24 15.30
CA GLY A 34 6.71 -22.38 14.51
C GLY A 34 5.81 -22.01 13.32
N PRO A 35 5.62 -22.95 12.37
CA PRO A 35 4.96 -22.69 11.08
C PRO A 35 3.44 -22.47 11.18
N VAL A 36 2.82 -22.85 12.30
CA VAL A 36 1.36 -22.73 12.50
C VAL A 36 0.96 -21.33 12.98
N MET A 37 1.84 -20.66 13.71
CA MET A 37 1.54 -19.35 14.32
C MET A 37 1.21 -18.24 13.30
N PRO A 38 1.89 -18.15 12.14
CA PRO A 38 1.51 -17.23 11.05
C PRO A 38 0.09 -17.46 10.53
N ILE A 39 -0.36 -18.72 10.47
CA ILE A 39 -1.71 -19.08 9.99
C ILE A 39 -2.75 -18.59 10.99
N ILE A 40 -2.55 -18.85 12.29
CA ILE A 40 -3.45 -18.42 13.36
C ILE A 40 -3.55 -16.89 13.39
N ILE A 41 -2.41 -16.20 13.31
CA ILE A 41 -2.37 -14.72 13.30
C ILE A 41 -3.01 -14.15 12.04
N GLY A 42 -2.76 -14.77 10.88
CA GLY A 42 -3.39 -14.40 9.62
C GLY A 42 -4.91 -14.51 9.69
N PHE A 43 -5.43 -15.65 10.18
CA PHE A 43 -6.86 -15.88 10.35
C PHE A 43 -7.50 -14.86 11.32
N LEU A 44 -6.93 -14.68 12.51
CA LEU A 44 -7.42 -13.69 13.48
C LEU A 44 -7.36 -12.26 12.91
N GLY A 45 -6.32 -11.94 12.12
CA GLY A 45 -6.19 -10.68 11.42
C GLY A 45 -7.32 -10.44 10.41
N ILE A 46 -7.59 -11.41 9.54
CA ILE A 46 -8.67 -11.34 8.55
C ILE A 46 -10.03 -11.21 9.24
N ALA A 47 -10.31 -12.06 10.23
CA ALA A 47 -11.57 -12.01 10.99
C ALA A 47 -11.78 -10.64 11.68
N LEU A 48 -10.71 -10.05 12.23
CA LEU A 48 -10.76 -8.73 12.84
C LEU A 48 -11.07 -7.64 11.79
N TRP A 49 -10.32 -7.62 10.70
CA TRP A 49 -10.47 -6.60 9.64
C TRP A 49 -11.83 -6.69 8.94
N MET A 50 -12.32 -7.91 8.65
CA MET A 50 -13.65 -8.12 8.09
C MET A 50 -14.74 -7.52 8.98
N ARG A 51 -14.62 -7.71 10.30
CA ARG A 51 -15.61 -7.15 11.23
C ARG A 51 -15.55 -5.63 11.32
N ILE A 52 -14.35 -5.05 11.30
CA ILE A 52 -14.16 -3.60 11.24
C ILE A 52 -14.80 -3.05 9.96
N ALA A 53 -14.57 -3.69 8.81
CA ALA A 53 -15.14 -3.29 7.53
C ALA A 53 -16.69 -3.28 7.57
N THR A 54 -17.34 -4.32 8.10
CA THR A 54 -18.81 -4.36 8.22
C THR A 54 -19.37 -3.25 9.12
N ILE A 55 -18.66 -2.89 10.20
CA ILE A 55 -19.09 -1.80 11.10
C ILE A 55 -18.91 -0.43 10.41
N MET A 56 -17.85 -0.28 9.62
CA MET A 56 -17.48 0.94 8.91
C MET A 56 -18.29 1.17 7.62
N GLU A 57 -18.80 0.10 7.00
CA GLU A 57 -19.58 0.14 5.75
C GLU A 57 -20.70 1.20 5.72
N PRO A 58 -21.62 1.30 6.71
CA PRO A 58 -22.71 2.28 6.65
C PRO A 58 -22.23 3.74 6.70
N VAL A 59 -21.03 3.99 7.26
CA VAL A 59 -20.45 5.33 7.42
C VAL A 59 -19.66 5.74 6.18
N PHE A 60 -18.88 4.83 5.61
CA PHE A 60 -17.94 5.13 4.53
C PHE A 60 -18.45 4.73 3.14
N GLY A 61 -19.30 3.71 3.02
CA GLY A 61 -19.80 3.19 1.73
C GLY A 61 -20.71 4.13 0.94
N ARG A 62 -21.21 5.20 1.58
CA ARG A 62 -22.03 6.22 0.92
C ARG A 62 -21.22 7.30 0.19
N LYS A 63 -19.90 7.39 0.44
CA LYS A 63 -19.07 8.47 -0.12
C LYS A 63 -18.43 8.06 -1.44
N LYS A 64 -18.74 8.78 -2.51
CA LYS A 64 -18.21 8.54 -3.88
C LYS A 64 -16.68 8.48 -3.94
N TRP A 65 -15.97 9.33 -3.18
CA TRP A 65 -14.51 9.36 -3.13
C TRP A 65 -13.90 8.08 -2.53
N ILE A 66 -14.57 7.50 -1.54
CA ILE A 66 -14.09 6.28 -0.88
C ILE A 66 -14.32 5.09 -1.79
N ASN A 67 -15.48 5.02 -2.44
CA ASN A 67 -15.76 3.98 -3.42
C ASN A 67 -14.81 4.08 -4.61
N LEU A 68 -14.46 5.29 -5.08
CA LEU A 68 -13.44 5.46 -6.11
C LEU A 68 -12.09 4.87 -5.69
N LEU A 69 -11.65 5.09 -4.45
CA LEU A 69 -10.41 4.50 -3.97
C LEU A 69 -10.52 2.97 -3.84
N ALA A 70 -11.65 2.49 -3.30
CA ALA A 70 -11.92 1.06 -3.10
C ALA A 70 -11.96 0.29 -4.43
N ASP A 71 -12.65 0.82 -5.44
CA ASP A 71 -12.78 0.22 -6.77
C ASP A 71 -11.43 0.13 -7.49
N ASN A 72 -10.47 0.99 -7.14
CA ASN A 72 -9.13 1.03 -7.73
C ASN A 72 -8.04 0.45 -6.80
N THR A 73 -8.42 -0.26 -5.72
CA THR A 73 -7.47 -0.83 -4.75
C THR A 73 -6.43 -1.73 -5.42
N PHE A 74 -6.86 -2.54 -6.40
CA PHE A 74 -5.97 -3.43 -7.14
C PHE A 74 -4.91 -2.66 -7.92
N SER A 75 -5.32 -1.65 -8.70
CA SER A 75 -4.41 -0.79 -9.45
C SER A 75 -3.46 -0.02 -8.53
N ILE A 76 -3.90 0.36 -7.32
CA ILE A 76 -3.04 0.96 -6.30
C ILE A 76 -1.99 -0.03 -5.80
N MET A 77 -2.39 -1.27 -5.50
CA MET A 77 -1.48 -2.31 -5.03
C MET A 77 -0.37 -2.63 -6.05
N GLU A 78 -0.71 -2.69 -7.34
CA GLU A 78 0.27 -2.98 -8.40
C GLU A 78 1.20 -1.80 -8.69
N ASN A 79 0.66 -0.58 -8.76
CA ASN A 79 1.41 0.59 -9.24
C ASN A 79 2.04 1.45 -8.14
N GLN A 80 1.82 1.15 -6.84
CA GLN A 80 2.36 1.93 -5.73
C GLN A 80 3.90 2.09 -5.78
N PHE A 81 4.63 1.07 -6.23
CA PHE A 81 6.08 1.13 -6.34
C PHE A 81 6.56 2.13 -7.39
N LEU A 82 5.80 2.33 -8.47
CA LEU A 82 6.08 3.38 -9.47
C LEU A 82 5.94 4.77 -8.85
N GLY A 83 4.90 4.99 -8.04
CA GLY A 83 4.75 6.24 -7.31
C GLY A 83 5.87 6.49 -6.31
N PHE A 84 6.34 5.44 -5.61
CA PHE A 84 7.50 5.57 -4.74
C PHE A 84 8.76 5.93 -5.51
N LEU A 85 9.00 5.28 -6.65
CA LEU A 85 10.15 5.57 -7.51
C LEU A 85 10.12 7.01 -8.03
N LEU A 86 8.96 7.51 -8.47
CA LEU A 86 8.82 8.88 -8.95
C LEU A 86 9.18 9.92 -7.89
N VAL A 87 8.77 9.69 -6.63
CA VAL A 87 9.16 10.58 -5.52
C VAL A 87 10.67 10.53 -5.27
N LYS A 88 11.30 9.33 -5.31
CA LYS A 88 12.76 9.22 -5.17
C LYS A 88 13.48 9.97 -6.30
N VAL A 89 13.04 9.81 -7.54
CA VAL A 89 13.63 10.50 -8.70
C VAL A 89 13.45 12.01 -8.57
N ALA A 90 12.28 12.50 -8.14
CA ALA A 90 12.05 13.92 -7.91
C ALA A 90 13.00 14.49 -6.83
N PHE A 91 13.24 13.76 -5.74
CA PHE A 91 14.25 14.18 -4.76
C PHE A 91 15.67 14.16 -5.33
N GLY A 92 16.01 13.16 -6.14
CA GLY A 92 17.32 13.06 -6.79
C GLY A 92 17.57 14.18 -7.80
N THR A 93 16.57 14.58 -8.59
CA THR A 93 16.72 15.69 -9.55
C THR A 93 16.88 17.02 -8.83
N ILE A 94 16.12 17.27 -7.76
CA ILE A 94 16.26 18.48 -6.94
C ILE A 94 17.61 18.49 -6.20
N ALA A 95 18.10 17.34 -5.74
CA ALA A 95 19.42 17.22 -5.12
C ALA A 95 20.56 17.55 -6.09
N ASN A 96 20.45 17.16 -7.36
CA ASN A 96 21.44 17.50 -8.39
C ASN A 96 21.41 18.99 -8.76
N GLY A 97 20.23 19.62 -8.75
CA GLY A 97 20.06 21.05 -9.08
C GLY A 97 20.28 22.00 -7.90
N THR A 98 20.17 21.53 -6.67
CA THR A 98 20.26 22.35 -5.47
C THR A 98 21.01 21.60 -4.37
N LYS A 99 22.05 22.21 -3.79
CA LYS A 99 22.81 21.65 -2.64
C LYS A 99 21.98 21.47 -1.35
N LEU A 100 20.65 21.48 -1.43
CA LEU A 100 19.71 21.36 -0.31
C LEU A 100 19.54 19.90 0.17
N PHE A 101 19.82 18.92 -0.68
CA PHE A 101 19.64 17.49 -0.40
C PHE A 101 20.95 16.69 -0.53
N LEU A 102 21.98 17.15 0.21
CA LEU A 102 23.37 16.67 0.15
C LEU A 102 23.61 15.17 0.42
N LYS A 103 22.60 14.42 0.90
CA LYS A 103 22.73 13.00 1.27
C LYS A 103 21.97 12.04 0.34
N PHE A 104 21.52 12.50 -0.82
CA PHE A 104 20.80 11.62 -1.74
C PHE A 104 21.77 10.61 -2.42
N ASP A 105 21.53 9.31 -2.21
CA ASP A 105 22.34 8.24 -2.77
C ASP A 105 21.64 7.62 -3.99
N TRP A 106 22.17 7.90 -5.19
CA TRP A 106 21.68 7.36 -6.45
C TRP A 106 21.87 5.84 -6.59
N SER A 107 22.83 5.25 -5.89
CA SER A 107 23.07 3.80 -5.91
C SER A 107 21.94 3.06 -5.19
N ARG A 108 21.59 3.51 -3.98
CA ARG A 108 20.47 2.98 -3.18
C ARG A 108 19.11 3.20 -3.83
N CYS A 109 18.94 4.33 -4.54
CA CYS A 109 17.72 4.62 -5.30
C CYS A 109 17.41 3.53 -6.36
N LYS A 110 18.44 2.97 -7.02
CA LYS A 110 18.29 1.98 -8.09
C LYS A 110 18.26 0.53 -7.59
N SER A 111 19.04 0.23 -6.55
CA SER A 111 19.22 -1.13 -6.03
C SER A 111 18.14 -1.54 -5.03
N ASP A 112 17.65 -0.60 -4.21
CA ASP A 112 16.73 -0.91 -3.11
C ASP A 112 15.34 -0.30 -3.32
N ILE A 113 14.37 -1.19 -3.55
CA ILE A 113 12.95 -0.82 -3.64
C ILE A 113 12.47 -0.23 -2.29
N TRP A 114 12.94 -0.81 -1.18
CA TRP A 114 12.55 -0.46 0.19
C TRP A 114 13.25 0.78 0.77
N TRP A 115 14.19 1.38 0.05
CA TRP A 115 14.88 2.58 0.52
C TRP A 115 14.04 3.83 0.29
N TYR A 116 13.64 4.53 1.34
CA TYR A 116 12.93 5.81 1.26
C TYR A 116 13.85 6.96 1.64
N TYR A 117 14.00 7.95 0.77
CA TYR A 117 14.76 9.16 1.09
C TYR A 117 13.93 10.07 2.01
N MET A 118 14.48 10.38 3.18
CA MET A 118 13.90 11.29 4.17
C MET A 118 14.85 12.48 4.36
N PRO A 119 14.51 13.67 3.84
CA PRO A 119 15.32 14.84 4.06
C PRO A 119 15.35 15.18 5.57
N LYS A 120 16.55 15.35 6.12
CA LYS A 120 16.79 15.60 7.55
C LYS A 120 16.21 14.52 8.48
N ASP A 121 16.06 13.29 8.00
CA ASP A 121 15.56 12.15 8.76
C ASP A 121 14.14 12.35 9.33
N VAL A 122 13.34 13.20 8.67
CA VAL A 122 11.95 13.48 9.05
C VAL A 122 11.04 12.35 8.54
N GLU A 123 10.50 11.55 9.46
CA GLU A 123 9.64 10.41 9.12
C GLU A 123 8.36 10.79 8.36
N GLN A 124 7.85 12.00 8.61
CA GLN A 124 6.63 12.53 7.98
C GLN A 124 6.75 12.61 6.46
N THR A 125 7.97 12.61 5.89
CA THR A 125 8.17 12.56 4.44
C THR A 125 7.62 11.27 3.82
N LYS A 126 7.47 10.17 4.58
CA LYS A 126 6.82 8.93 4.12
C LYS A 126 5.39 9.16 3.61
N ILE A 127 4.69 10.17 4.13
CA ILE A 127 3.33 10.53 3.69
C ILE A 127 3.35 11.00 2.23
N LEU A 128 4.40 11.68 1.78
CA LEU A 128 4.53 12.12 0.39
C LEU A 128 4.59 10.92 -0.57
N TYR A 129 5.35 9.88 -0.19
CA TYR A 129 5.42 8.63 -0.95
C TYR A 129 4.05 7.94 -1.05
N LEU A 130 3.29 7.90 0.05
CA LEU A 130 1.94 7.32 0.08
C LEU A 130 0.99 8.09 -0.84
N LEU A 131 0.94 9.42 -0.75
CA LEU A 131 0.08 10.26 -1.58
C LEU A 131 0.44 10.12 -3.06
N ALA A 132 1.73 10.11 -3.39
CA ALA A 132 2.19 9.92 -4.76
C ALA A 132 1.85 8.52 -5.31
N ALA A 133 1.99 7.47 -4.51
CA ALA A 133 1.60 6.11 -4.89
C ALA A 133 0.12 6.02 -5.26
N ILE A 134 -0.76 6.57 -4.42
CA ILE A 134 -2.21 6.59 -4.69
C ILE A 134 -2.49 7.41 -5.96
N PHE A 135 -1.90 8.61 -6.06
CA PHE A 135 -2.13 9.49 -7.20
C PHE A 135 -1.72 8.86 -8.53
N VAL A 136 -0.50 8.31 -8.60
CA VAL A 136 0.05 7.68 -9.81
C VAL A 136 -0.78 6.46 -10.21
N ALA A 137 -1.18 5.63 -9.26
CA ALA A 137 -2.03 4.48 -9.53
C ALA A 137 -3.39 4.86 -10.10
N LEU A 138 -4.05 5.88 -9.53
CA LEU A 138 -5.32 6.38 -10.05
C LEU A 138 -5.17 7.00 -11.45
N LEU A 139 -4.06 7.69 -11.70
CA LEU A 139 -3.74 8.26 -13.01
C LEU A 139 -3.57 7.17 -14.08
N ILE A 140 -2.81 6.12 -13.78
CA ILE A 140 -2.62 4.97 -14.69
C ILE A 140 -3.98 4.31 -15.00
N GLN A 141 -4.77 4.08 -13.96
CA GLN A 141 -6.08 3.46 -14.10
C GLN A 141 -7.05 4.31 -14.94
N TRP A 142 -6.99 5.62 -14.79
CA TRP A 142 -7.74 6.54 -15.63
C TRP A 142 -7.29 6.47 -17.10
N ILE A 143 -5.97 6.47 -17.38
CA ILE A 143 -5.43 6.32 -18.73
C ILE A 143 -5.90 5.01 -19.38
N LEU A 144 -5.77 3.88 -18.67
CA LEU A 144 -6.20 2.58 -19.17
C LEU A 144 -7.69 2.56 -19.53
N THR A 145 -8.52 3.22 -18.71
CA THR A 145 -9.94 3.35 -18.98
C THR A 145 -10.24 4.18 -20.23
N GLN A 146 -9.48 5.25 -20.49
CA GLN A 146 -9.62 6.05 -21.71
C GLN A 146 -9.19 5.26 -22.96
N VAL A 147 -8.06 4.56 -22.89
CA VAL A 147 -7.56 3.72 -23.99
C VAL A 147 -8.59 2.64 -24.34
N LYS A 148 -9.17 1.98 -23.34
CA LYS A 148 -10.23 0.98 -23.53
C LYS A 148 -11.48 1.55 -24.21
N LYS A 149 -11.89 2.78 -23.84
CA LYS A 149 -13.03 3.48 -24.48
C LYS A 149 -12.73 3.79 -25.94
N MET A 150 -11.55 4.31 -26.24
CA MET A 150 -11.13 4.62 -27.63
C MET A 150 -11.11 3.35 -28.49
N GLY A 151 -10.54 2.25 -27.99
CA GLY A 151 -10.50 0.97 -28.72
C GLY A 151 -11.90 0.40 -29.01
N LYS A 152 -12.85 0.52 -28.07
CA LYS A 152 -14.23 0.07 -28.28
C LYS A 152 -14.96 0.91 -29.34
N ASN A 153 -14.73 2.23 -29.36
CA ASN A 153 -15.31 3.12 -30.36
C ASN A 153 -14.79 2.81 -31.78
N ILE A 154 -13.49 2.51 -31.90
CA ILE A 154 -12.89 2.10 -33.17
C ILE A 154 -13.46 0.76 -33.65
N PHE A 155 -13.60 -0.22 -32.76
CA PHE A 155 -14.17 -1.53 -33.11
C PHE A 155 -15.65 -1.44 -33.55
N LEU A 156 -16.44 -0.54 -32.96
CA LEU A 156 -17.82 -0.31 -33.40
C LEU A 156 -17.89 0.37 -34.77
N TYR A 157 -16.93 1.23 -35.10
CA TYR A 157 -16.85 1.90 -36.40
C TYR A 157 -16.44 0.95 -37.55
N VAL A 158 -15.61 -0.06 -37.26
CA VAL A 158 -15.18 -1.07 -38.25
C VAL A 158 -16.28 -2.11 -38.56
N ARG A 159 -17.33 -2.20 -37.73
CA ARG A 159 -18.42 -3.18 -37.87
C ARG A 159 -19.68 -2.61 -38.55
N GLN A 160 -19.70 -1.32 -38.88
CA GLN A 160 -20.72 -0.67 -39.73
C GLN A 160 -20.24 -0.62 -41.17
#